data_AF-A0AA44Q5Z8-F1
#
_entry.id   AF-A0AA44Q5Z8-F1
#
_cell.length_a   1.000
_cell.length_b   1.000
_cell.length_c   1.000
_cell.angle_alpha   90.00
_cell.angle_beta   90.00
_cell.angle_gamma   90.00
#
_symmetry.space_group_name_H-M   'P 1'
#
loop_
_entity.id
_entity.type
_entity.pdbx_description
1 polymer ?
#
loop_
_entity_poly.entity_id
_entity_poly.type
_entity_poly.pdbx_seq_one_letter_code
_entity_poly.pdbx_strand_id
1 'polypeptide(L)'
;MSILAEYRWYFLIGAEIVFWVSAIGFFLLRYGFRLQKASFVAGIVLLLNEVFILALGVIDYYETGKFSNFQIITLVILLYALFYGKKDLKKLDIRVQKLVAKWRNEPLPHIEETVELTGWAYAKQEIGQWSIHFVLFIVVHIIFFFLYGLVPIEQWGDWLERGIVLNEAASRVSQIWGVVLLIDTIITCSYVFFPKKEKGKEKSLL
;
A
#
# COMPACT_ATOMS: atom_id res chain seq x y z
N MET A 1 -29.52 -14.58 -5.50
CA MET A 1 -28.15 -14.05 -5.69
C MET A 1 -28.31 -12.55 -5.88
N SER A 2 -27.62 -11.73 -5.09
CA SER A 2 -27.61 -10.29 -5.34
C SER A 2 -26.85 -10.03 -6.65
N ILE A 3 -27.23 -8.99 -7.39
CA ILE A 3 -26.52 -8.55 -8.60
C ILE A 3 -25.06 -8.21 -8.26
N LEU A 4 -24.81 -7.76 -7.03
CA LEU A 4 -23.48 -7.45 -6.50
C LEU A 4 -22.59 -8.70 -6.40
N ALA A 5 -23.10 -9.82 -5.88
CA ALA A 5 -22.32 -11.06 -5.77
C ALA A 5 -22.03 -11.70 -7.14
N GLU A 6 -22.97 -11.60 -8.08
CA GLU A 6 -22.81 -12.16 -9.42
C GLU A 6 -21.79 -11.37 -10.25
N TYR A 7 -21.83 -10.04 -10.18
CA TYR A 7 -20.96 -9.16 -10.96
C TYR A 7 -19.81 -8.52 -10.16
N ARG A 8 -19.51 -9.01 -8.94
CA ARG A 8 -18.47 -8.47 -8.04
C ARG A 8 -17.13 -8.21 -8.73
N TRP A 9 -16.71 -9.11 -9.61
CA TRP A 9 -15.46 -8.97 -10.37
C TRP A 9 -15.51 -7.82 -11.37
N TYR A 10 -16.64 -7.64 -12.06
CA TYR A 10 -16.83 -6.53 -13.00
C TYR A 10 -16.87 -5.20 -12.26
N PHE A 11 -17.49 -5.14 -11.08
CA PHE A 11 -17.46 -3.95 -10.23
C PHE A 11 -16.06 -3.62 -9.74
N LEU A 12 -15.27 -4.63 -9.32
CA LEU A 12 -13.89 -4.42 -8.89
C LEU A 12 -13.00 -3.93 -10.05
N ILE A 13 -13.09 -4.57 -11.22
CA ILE A 13 -12.34 -4.15 -12.41
C ILE A 13 -12.78 -2.74 -12.86
N GLY A 14 -14.09 -2.47 -12.84
CA GLY A 14 -14.63 -1.15 -13.16
C GLY A 14 -14.12 -0.07 -12.21
N ALA A 15 -14.14 -0.34 -10.90
CA ALA A 15 -13.60 0.55 -9.88
C ALA A 15 -12.10 0.81 -10.09
N GLU A 16 -11.33 -0.21 -10.46
CA GLU A 16 -9.90 -0.06 -10.77
C GLU A 16 -9.68 0.83 -12.01
N ILE A 17 -10.47 0.65 -13.08
CA ILE A 17 -10.39 1.52 -14.26
C ILE A 17 -10.73 2.96 -13.89
N VAL A 18 -11.80 3.18 -13.11
CA VAL A 18 -12.19 4.50 -12.62
C VAL A 18 -11.09 5.12 -11.76
N PHE A 19 -10.42 4.33 -10.93
CA PHE A 19 -9.27 4.75 -10.14
C PHE A 19 -8.16 5.28 -11.04
N TRP A 20 -7.67 4.47 -11.99
CA TRP A 20 -6.56 4.87 -12.87
C TRP A 20 -6.89 6.10 -13.72
N VAL A 21 -8.11 6.16 -14.29
CA VAL A 21 -8.56 7.32 -15.07
C VAL A 21 -8.63 8.57 -14.21
N SER A 22 -9.19 8.46 -13.00
CA SER A 22 -9.32 9.59 -12.07
C SER A 22 -7.95 10.03 -11.54
N ALA A 23 -7.02 9.11 -11.32
CA ALA A 23 -5.66 9.39 -10.89
C ALA A 23 -4.87 10.14 -11.97
N ILE A 24 -4.92 9.67 -13.21
CA ILE A 24 -4.28 10.36 -14.34
C ILE A 24 -4.94 11.73 -14.54
N GLY A 25 -6.27 11.79 -14.52
CA GLY A 25 -7.04 13.03 -14.64
C GLY A 25 -6.70 14.03 -13.54
N PHE A 26 -6.54 13.58 -12.29
CA PHE A 26 -6.13 14.40 -11.16
C PHE A 26 -4.82 15.12 -11.43
N PHE A 27 -3.78 14.38 -11.85
CA PHE A 27 -2.47 14.95 -12.14
C PHE A 27 -2.49 15.86 -13.36
N LEU A 28 -3.22 15.48 -14.41
CA LEU A 28 -3.30 16.22 -15.66
C LEU A 28 -4.06 17.54 -15.49
N LEU A 29 -5.16 17.54 -14.74
CA LEU A 29 -5.92 18.75 -14.39
C LEU A 29 -5.14 19.67 -13.45
N ARG A 30 -4.44 19.09 -12.46
CA ARG A 30 -3.67 19.85 -11.47
C ARG A 30 -2.47 20.56 -12.08
N TYR A 31 -1.70 19.85 -12.90
CA TYR A 31 -0.41 20.35 -13.41
C TYR A 31 -0.48 20.82 -14.86
N GLY A 32 -1.19 20.10 -15.72
CA GLY A 32 -1.36 20.49 -17.13
C GLY A 32 -2.23 21.73 -17.27
N PHE A 33 -3.45 21.69 -16.70
CA PHE A 33 -4.44 22.77 -16.85
C PHE A 33 -4.48 23.78 -15.69
N ARG A 34 -3.71 23.56 -14.61
CA ARG A 34 -3.71 24.38 -13.38
C ARG A 34 -5.11 24.56 -12.75
N LEU A 35 -6.05 23.65 -13.02
CA LEU A 35 -7.42 23.69 -12.51
C LEU A 35 -7.48 23.04 -11.12
N GLN A 36 -7.08 23.79 -10.10
CA GLN A 36 -7.03 23.33 -8.71
C GLN A 36 -8.37 22.77 -8.21
N LYS A 37 -9.49 23.38 -8.62
CA LYS A 37 -10.85 22.93 -8.23
C LYS A 37 -11.23 21.59 -8.86
N ALA A 38 -10.91 21.37 -10.14
CA ALA A 38 -11.22 20.13 -10.84
C ALA A 38 -10.32 18.97 -10.36
N SER A 39 -9.05 19.28 -10.06
CA SER A 39 -8.16 18.34 -9.38
C SER A 39 -8.70 17.94 -8.00
N PHE A 40 -9.23 18.88 -7.21
CA PHE A 40 -9.83 18.54 -5.92
C PHE A 40 -11.00 17.55 -6.06
N VAL A 41 -11.88 17.76 -7.04
CA VAL A 41 -12.99 16.84 -7.34
C VAL A 41 -12.47 15.45 -7.73
N ALA A 42 -11.46 15.36 -8.61
CA ALA A 42 -10.85 14.08 -8.98
C ALA A 42 -10.23 13.37 -7.76
N GLY A 43 -9.65 14.12 -6.82
CA GLY A 43 -9.15 13.60 -5.55
C GLY A 43 -10.25 13.01 -4.66
N ILE A 44 -11.40 13.68 -4.58
CA ILE A 44 -12.57 13.16 -3.85
C ILE A 44 -13.10 11.89 -4.52
N VAL A 45 -13.18 11.86 -5.85
CA VAL A 45 -13.62 10.67 -6.60
C VAL A 45 -12.71 9.47 -6.31
N LEU A 46 -11.39 9.67 -6.27
CA LEU A 46 -10.43 8.63 -5.88
C LEU A 46 -10.72 8.10 -4.47
N LEU A 47 -10.91 8.99 -3.49
CA LEU A 47 -11.22 8.58 -2.11
C LEU A 47 -12.56 7.83 -2.01
N LEU A 48 -13.60 8.31 -2.70
CA LEU A 48 -14.89 7.64 -2.74
C LEU A 48 -14.81 6.26 -3.40
N ASN A 49 -13.97 6.13 -4.43
CA ASN A 49 -13.76 4.86 -5.12
C ASN A 49 -13.08 3.82 -4.20
N GLU A 50 -12.09 4.23 -3.39
CA GLU A 50 -11.50 3.34 -2.38
C GLU A 50 -12.52 2.87 -1.34
N VAL A 51 -13.37 3.80 -0.87
CA VAL A 51 -14.47 3.46 0.06
C VAL A 51 -15.47 2.51 -0.59
N PHE A 52 -15.74 2.66 -1.89
CA PHE A 52 -16.61 1.77 -2.64
C PHE A 52 -16.02 0.36 -2.79
N ILE A 53 -14.73 0.23 -3.10
CA ILE A 53 -14.04 -1.07 -3.13
C ILE A 53 -14.08 -1.75 -1.76
N LEU A 54 -13.89 -0.98 -0.68
CA LEU A 54 -14.04 -1.48 0.69
C LEU A 54 -15.47 -1.96 0.97
N ALA A 55 -16.48 -1.19 0.58
CA ALA A 55 -17.87 -1.56 0.75
C ALA A 55 -18.23 -2.84 -0.02
N LEU A 56 -17.71 -3.01 -1.26
CA LEU A 56 -17.89 -4.23 -2.04
C LEU A 56 -17.31 -5.45 -1.34
N GLY A 57 -16.10 -5.35 -0.78
CA GLY A 57 -15.48 -6.44 -0.04
C GLY A 57 -16.28 -6.83 1.21
N VAL A 58 -16.82 -5.85 1.93
CA VAL A 58 -17.65 -6.06 3.13
C VAL A 58 -19.00 -6.70 2.77
N ILE A 59 -19.69 -6.18 1.75
CA ILE A 59 -20.98 -6.72 1.29
C ILE A 59 -20.81 -8.15 0.79
N ASP A 60 -19.76 -8.44 0.03
CA ASP A 60 -19.45 -9.81 -0.43
C ASP A 60 -19.25 -10.75 0.77
N TYR A 61 -18.58 -10.31 1.84
CA TYR A 61 -18.43 -11.12 3.05
C TYR A 61 -19.76 -11.39 3.74
N TYR A 62 -20.62 -10.37 3.90
CA TYR A 62 -21.93 -10.53 4.53
C TYR A 62 -22.86 -11.45 3.74
N GLU A 63 -22.87 -11.38 2.42
CA GLU A 63 -23.76 -12.19 1.58
C GLU A 63 -23.27 -13.63 1.42
N THR A 64 -21.96 -13.82 1.27
CA THR A 64 -21.41 -15.17 1.04
C THR A 64 -21.19 -15.93 2.35
N GLY A 65 -21.05 -15.22 3.49
CA GLY A 65 -20.72 -15.78 4.80
C GLY A 65 -19.37 -16.51 4.84
N LYS A 66 -18.59 -16.40 3.76
CA LYS A 66 -17.31 -17.07 3.54
C LYS A 66 -16.34 -16.08 2.95
N PHE A 67 -15.10 -16.15 3.43
CA PHE A 67 -14.04 -15.30 2.94
C PHE A 67 -13.47 -15.90 1.65
N SER A 68 -13.82 -15.29 0.51
CA SER A 68 -13.53 -15.83 -0.82
C SER A 68 -12.27 -15.21 -1.43
N ASN A 69 -11.75 -15.77 -2.54
CA ASN A 69 -10.62 -15.19 -3.27
C ASN A 69 -10.85 -13.72 -3.65
N PHE A 70 -12.10 -13.32 -3.87
CA PHE A 70 -12.47 -11.94 -4.17
C PHE A 70 -12.10 -11.00 -3.01
N GLN A 71 -12.40 -11.39 -1.77
CA GLN A 71 -12.10 -10.59 -0.58
C GLN A 71 -10.60 -10.53 -0.30
N ILE A 72 -9.85 -11.61 -0.58
CA ILE A 72 -8.39 -11.61 -0.49
C ILE A 72 -7.80 -10.58 -1.44
N ILE A 73 -8.22 -10.57 -2.70
CA ILE A 73 -7.73 -9.62 -3.70
C ILE A 73 -8.15 -8.19 -3.36
N THR A 74 -9.41 -7.99 -2.94
CA THR A 74 -9.92 -6.69 -2.50
C THR A 74 -9.10 -6.14 -1.32
N LEU A 75 -8.78 -6.99 -0.35
CA LEU A 75 -7.94 -6.62 0.80
C LEU A 75 -6.53 -6.23 0.36
N VAL A 76 -5.92 -6.98 -0.56
CA VAL A 76 -4.58 -6.66 -1.10
C VAL A 76 -4.59 -5.30 -1.81
N ILE A 77 -5.60 -5.00 -2.60
CA ILE A 77 -5.76 -3.70 -3.29
C ILE A 77 -5.89 -2.56 -2.26
N LEU A 78 -6.76 -2.72 -1.25
CA LEU A 78 -6.96 -1.70 -0.21
C LEU A 78 -5.71 -1.47 0.63
N LEU A 79 -5.01 -2.54 1.01
CA LEU A 79 -3.74 -2.43 1.72
C LEU A 79 -2.70 -1.70 0.86
N TYR A 80 -2.58 -2.07 -0.42
CA TYR A 80 -1.69 -1.39 -1.35
C TYR A 80 -2.00 0.11 -1.44
N ALA A 81 -3.27 0.49 -1.63
CA ALA A 81 -3.71 1.87 -1.68
C ALA A 81 -3.38 2.66 -0.40
N LEU A 82 -3.58 2.05 0.78
CA LEU A 82 -3.26 2.69 2.06
C LEU A 82 -1.75 2.90 2.28
N PHE A 83 -0.93 1.91 1.93
CA PHE A 83 0.51 1.95 2.16
C PHE A 83 1.26 2.80 1.15
N TYR A 84 1.01 2.54 -0.13
CA TYR A 84 1.70 3.23 -1.21
C TYR A 84 1.10 4.61 -1.46
N GLY A 85 -0.17 4.85 -1.10
CA GLY A 85 -0.88 6.11 -1.34
C GLY A 85 -0.07 7.36 -0.96
N LYS A 86 0.37 7.52 0.29
CA LYS A 86 1.04 8.78 0.70
C LYS A 86 2.42 8.98 0.07
N LYS A 87 3.25 7.93 0.01
CA LYS A 87 4.63 8.02 -0.49
C LYS A 87 4.66 8.10 -2.02
N ASP A 88 3.83 7.31 -2.69
CA ASP A 88 3.75 7.30 -4.14
C ASP A 88 3.04 8.54 -4.66
N LEU A 89 1.99 9.04 -4.00
CA LEU A 89 1.43 10.35 -4.37
C LEU A 89 2.50 11.42 -4.32
N LYS A 90 3.33 11.50 -3.27
CA LYS A 90 4.42 12.50 -3.20
C LYS A 90 5.47 12.32 -4.30
N LYS A 91 5.87 11.08 -4.61
CA LYS A 91 6.84 10.79 -5.69
C LYS A 91 6.26 11.11 -7.07
N LEU A 92 4.99 10.75 -7.30
CA LEU A 92 4.27 11.04 -8.53
C LEU A 92 4.07 12.54 -8.70
N ASP A 93 3.74 13.26 -7.63
CA ASP A 93 3.61 14.72 -7.61
C ASP A 93 4.89 15.38 -8.13
N ILE A 94 6.04 14.95 -7.60
CA ILE A 94 7.37 15.43 -8.01
C ILE A 94 7.67 15.07 -9.48
N ARG A 95 7.35 13.84 -9.92
CA ARG A 95 7.58 13.40 -11.31
C ARG A 95 6.73 14.18 -12.30
N VAL A 96 5.46 14.41 -11.99
CA VAL A 96 4.54 15.17 -12.85
C VAL A 96 4.94 16.63 -12.88
N GLN A 97 5.34 17.24 -11.76
CA GLN A 97 5.89 18.59 -11.74
C GLN A 97 7.13 18.71 -12.63
N LYS A 98 8.07 17.76 -12.56
CA LYS A 98 9.26 17.72 -13.43
C LYS A 98 8.88 17.57 -14.91
N LEU A 99 7.93 16.71 -15.23
CA LEU A 99 7.47 16.47 -16.61
C LEU A 99 6.83 17.74 -17.20
N VAL A 100 5.96 18.40 -16.44
CA VAL A 100 5.28 19.62 -16.87
C VAL A 100 6.23 20.81 -16.96
N ALA A 101 7.16 20.97 -16.00
CA ALA A 101 8.18 22.01 -16.06
C ALA A 101 9.08 21.85 -17.31
N LYS A 102 9.50 20.62 -17.62
CA LYS A 102 10.26 20.31 -18.85
C LYS A 102 9.45 20.58 -20.11
N TRP A 103 8.15 20.30 -20.10
CA TRP A 103 7.28 20.53 -21.25
C TRP A 103 7.02 22.03 -21.51
N ARG A 104 7.00 22.86 -20.46
CA ARG A 104 6.70 24.30 -20.55
C ARG A 104 7.91 25.23 -20.51
N ASN A 105 9.15 24.71 -20.48
CA ASN A 105 10.40 25.49 -20.36
C ASN A 105 10.38 26.50 -19.18
N GLU A 106 9.65 26.19 -18.10
CA GLU A 106 9.67 26.98 -16.87
C GLU A 106 10.87 26.57 -16.00
N PRO A 107 11.45 27.49 -15.19
CA PRO A 107 12.53 27.12 -14.28
C PRO A 107 12.06 26.00 -13.37
N LEU A 108 12.85 24.93 -13.31
CA LEU A 108 12.57 23.78 -12.45
C LEU A 108 12.30 24.31 -11.03
N PRO A 109 11.16 23.96 -10.41
CA PRO A 109 10.94 24.33 -9.02
C PRO A 109 12.14 23.83 -8.20
N HIS A 110 12.58 24.64 -7.21
CA HIS A 110 13.55 24.23 -6.19
C HIS A 110 12.93 23.08 -5.39
N ILE A 111 12.92 21.89 -5.98
CA ILE A 111 12.62 20.64 -5.32
C ILE A 111 13.87 20.40 -4.51
N GLU A 112 13.81 20.61 -3.19
CA GLU A 112 14.78 20.04 -2.26
C GLU A 112 14.98 18.60 -2.71
N GLU A 113 16.15 18.32 -3.30
CA GLU A 113 16.52 16.96 -3.64
C GLU A 113 16.30 16.17 -2.36
N THR A 114 15.45 15.15 -2.44
CA THR A 114 15.25 14.21 -1.36
C THR A 114 16.63 13.71 -1.02
N VAL A 115 17.23 14.29 0.03
CA VAL A 115 18.57 13.98 0.48
C VAL A 115 18.58 12.47 0.54
N GLU A 116 19.41 11.83 -0.28
CA GLU A 116 19.62 10.40 -0.18
C GLU A 116 20.14 10.21 1.24
N LEU A 117 19.24 9.81 2.15
CA LEU A 117 19.59 9.61 3.54
C LEU A 117 20.57 8.45 3.54
N THR A 118 21.87 8.73 3.60
CA THR A 118 22.90 7.70 3.60
C THR A 118 23.15 7.22 5.03
N GLY A 119 23.43 5.92 5.20
CA GLY A 119 23.82 5.34 6.48
C GLY A 119 22.66 5.21 7.49
N TRP A 120 22.89 5.63 8.74
CA TRP A 120 21.96 5.44 9.86
C TRP A 120 20.60 6.12 9.68
N ALA A 121 20.55 7.22 8.91
CA ALA A 121 19.31 7.91 8.61
C ALA A 121 18.41 7.10 7.65
N TYR A 122 19.01 6.33 6.73
CA TYR A 122 18.30 5.35 5.90
C TYR A 122 17.69 4.25 6.76
N ALA A 123 18.51 3.66 7.64
CA ALA A 123 18.08 2.57 8.51
C ALA A 123 16.92 3.00 9.43
N LYS A 124 16.95 4.24 9.96
CA LYS A 124 15.85 4.80 10.75
C LYS A 124 14.55 4.98 9.94
N GLN A 125 14.66 5.36 8.67
CA GLN A 125 13.51 5.47 7.78
C GLN A 125 12.91 4.09 7.44
N GLU A 126 13.76 3.10 7.16
CA GLU A 126 13.34 1.72 6.90
C GLU A 126 12.67 1.10 8.15
N ILE A 127 13.25 1.29 9.35
CA ILE A 127 12.63 0.87 10.62
C ILE A 127 11.26 1.54 10.81
N GLY A 128 11.12 2.82 10.45
CA GLY A 128 9.85 3.52 10.50
C GLY A 128 8.80 2.90 9.57
N GLN A 129 9.19 2.49 8.37
CA GLN A 129 8.29 1.82 7.41
C GLN A 129 7.93 0.40 7.86
N TRP A 130 8.92 -0.37 8.34
CA TRP A 130 8.73 -1.68 8.93
C TRP A 130 7.80 -1.64 10.16
N SER A 131 7.97 -0.64 11.04
CA SER A 131 7.15 -0.50 12.25
C SER A 131 5.66 -0.31 11.93
N ILE A 132 5.34 0.40 10.84
CA ILE A 132 3.94 0.55 10.39
C ILE A 132 3.40 -0.79 9.89
N HIS A 133 4.17 -1.54 9.09
CA HIS A 133 3.78 -2.88 8.63
C HIS A 133 3.56 -3.83 9.82
N PHE A 134 4.43 -3.76 10.83
CA PHE A 134 4.35 -4.57 12.04
C PHE A 134 3.14 -4.22 12.91
N VAL A 135 2.90 -2.93 13.17
CA VAL A 135 1.73 -2.48 13.94
C VAL A 135 0.43 -2.85 13.22
N LEU A 136 0.35 -2.69 11.90
CA LEU A 136 -0.84 -3.06 11.15
C LEU A 136 -1.07 -4.57 11.16
N PHE A 137 0.01 -5.35 10.99
CA PHE A 137 -0.07 -6.80 11.12
C PHE A 137 -0.65 -7.20 12.47
N ILE A 138 -0.20 -6.59 13.57
CA ILE A 138 -0.76 -6.82 14.90
C ILE A 138 -2.25 -6.46 14.96
N VAL A 139 -2.63 -5.26 14.51
CA VAL A 139 -4.04 -4.81 14.56
C VAL A 139 -4.96 -5.75 13.79
N VAL A 140 -4.56 -6.17 12.58
CA VAL A 140 -5.38 -7.10 11.79
C VAL A 140 -5.45 -8.48 12.44
N HIS A 141 -4.36 -8.98 13.03
CA HIS A 141 -4.38 -10.27 13.74
C HIS A 141 -5.17 -10.22 15.05
N ILE A 142 -5.22 -9.07 15.73
CA ILE A 142 -6.14 -8.85 16.85
C ILE A 142 -7.59 -8.93 16.36
N ILE A 143 -7.92 -8.28 15.24
CA ILE A 143 -9.25 -8.36 14.64
C ILE A 143 -9.58 -9.82 14.25
N PHE A 144 -8.65 -10.54 13.63
CA PHE A 144 -8.83 -11.95 13.27
C PHE A 144 -9.00 -12.84 14.50
N PHE A 145 -8.29 -12.57 15.58
CA PHE A 145 -8.47 -13.28 16.85
C PHE A 145 -9.90 -13.10 17.37
N PHE A 146 -10.43 -11.87 17.39
CA PHE A 146 -11.79 -11.61 17.86
C PHE A 146 -12.88 -12.16 16.93
N LEU A 147 -12.66 -12.18 15.62
CA LEU A 147 -13.66 -12.64 14.65
C LEU A 147 -13.67 -14.15 14.44
N TYR A 148 -12.49 -14.78 14.39
CA TYR A 148 -12.33 -16.15 13.92
C TYR A 148 -11.65 -17.08 14.94
N GLY A 149 -10.95 -16.52 15.93
CA GLY A 149 -10.12 -17.29 16.85
C GLY A 149 -8.79 -17.74 16.24
N LEU A 150 -7.81 -18.00 17.11
CA LEU A 150 -6.48 -18.47 16.73
C LEU A 150 -6.38 -19.99 16.91
N VAL A 151 -5.51 -20.59 16.10
CA VAL A 151 -5.11 -21.99 16.26
C VAL A 151 -4.31 -22.12 17.57
N PRO A 152 -4.41 -23.25 18.30
CA PRO A 152 -3.63 -23.49 19.51
C PRO A 152 -2.12 -23.25 19.32
N ILE A 153 -1.45 -22.70 20.34
CA ILE A 153 -0.04 -22.27 20.28
C ILE A 153 0.89 -23.42 19.89
N GLU A 154 0.55 -24.66 20.25
CA GLU A 154 1.31 -25.85 19.94
C GLU A 154 1.44 -26.10 18.42
N GLN A 155 0.51 -25.57 17.63
CA GLN A 155 0.47 -25.74 16.17
C GLN A 155 1.06 -24.55 15.41
N TRP A 156 1.55 -23.52 16.12
CA TRP A 156 2.15 -22.34 15.47
C TRP A 156 3.47 -22.65 14.76
N GLY A 157 4.11 -23.78 15.07
CA GLY A 157 5.29 -24.26 14.34
C GLY A 157 5.03 -24.45 12.84
N ASP A 158 3.82 -24.88 12.47
CA ASP A 158 3.41 -25.15 11.09
C ASP A 158 2.59 -24.00 10.50
N TRP A 159 2.75 -22.77 10.99
CA TRP A 159 1.96 -21.61 10.54
C TRP A 159 2.03 -21.39 9.03
N LEU A 160 3.13 -21.77 8.37
CA LEU A 160 3.27 -21.61 6.91
C LEU A 160 2.36 -22.57 6.13
N GLU A 161 2.01 -23.72 6.71
CA GLU A 161 1.13 -24.72 6.08
C GLU A 161 -0.33 -24.62 6.57
N ARG A 162 -0.54 -24.47 7.88
CA ARG A 162 -1.88 -24.46 8.51
C ARG A 162 -2.41 -23.06 8.83
N GLY A 163 -1.51 -22.10 8.98
CA GLY A 163 -1.77 -20.74 9.42
C GLY A 163 -2.19 -20.62 10.87
N ILE A 164 -2.29 -19.38 11.32
CA ILE A 164 -2.50 -19.06 12.74
C ILE A 164 -3.96 -18.76 13.08
N VAL A 165 -4.82 -18.60 12.07
CA VAL A 165 -6.25 -18.30 12.23
C VAL A 165 -7.06 -19.56 11.90
N LEU A 166 -8.10 -19.85 12.67
CA LEU A 166 -8.94 -21.04 12.45
C LEU A 166 -9.67 -21.02 11.09
N ASN A 167 -9.97 -19.83 10.58
CA ASN A 167 -10.59 -19.65 9.29
C ASN A 167 -9.57 -19.84 8.15
N GLU A 168 -9.84 -20.75 7.21
CA GLU A 168 -8.93 -21.10 6.11
C GLU A 168 -8.48 -19.91 5.25
N ALA A 169 -9.36 -18.94 5.03
CA ALA A 169 -9.06 -17.81 4.17
C ALA A 169 -8.34 -16.68 4.93
N ALA A 170 -8.72 -16.41 6.18
CA ALA A 170 -7.95 -15.52 7.05
C ALA A 170 -6.55 -16.10 7.35
N SER A 171 -6.46 -17.42 7.49
CA SER A 171 -5.22 -18.19 7.59
C SER A 171 -4.35 -17.98 6.35
N ARG A 172 -4.91 -18.12 5.14
CA ARG A 172 -4.16 -17.89 3.89
C ARG A 172 -3.68 -16.45 3.73
N VAL A 173 -4.50 -15.47 4.10
CA VAL A 173 -4.09 -14.04 4.14
C VAL A 173 -2.96 -13.83 5.14
N SER A 174 -3.11 -14.38 6.34
CA SER A 174 -2.11 -14.31 7.41
C SER A 174 -0.77 -14.94 7.00
N GLN A 175 -0.81 -16.06 6.30
CA GLN A 175 0.38 -16.73 5.75
C GLN A 175 1.14 -15.86 4.76
N ILE A 176 0.46 -15.36 3.72
CA ILE A 176 1.07 -14.51 2.70
C ILE A 176 1.66 -13.26 3.36
N TRP A 177 0.90 -12.63 4.25
CA TRP A 177 1.34 -11.41 4.90
C TRP A 177 2.47 -11.64 5.91
N GLY A 178 2.44 -12.77 6.61
CA GLY A 178 3.53 -13.20 7.50
C GLY A 178 4.82 -13.42 6.74
N VAL A 179 4.77 -14.00 5.54
CA VAL A 179 5.95 -14.14 4.66
C VAL A 179 6.48 -12.77 4.23
N VAL A 180 5.60 -11.85 3.81
CA VAL A 180 5.98 -10.47 3.46
C VAL A 180 6.65 -9.77 4.65
N LEU A 181 6.06 -9.87 5.85
CA LEU A 181 6.62 -9.28 7.06
C LEU A 181 7.96 -9.90 7.46
N LEU A 182 8.11 -11.22 7.29
CA LEU A 182 9.38 -11.92 7.52
C LEU A 182 10.46 -11.42 6.57
N ILE A 183 10.16 -11.29 5.28
CA ILE A 183 11.08 -10.74 4.27
C ILE A 183 11.44 -9.29 4.62
N ASP A 184 10.44 -8.44 4.91
CA ASP A 184 10.67 -7.04 5.32
C ASP A 184 11.54 -6.95 6.58
N THR A 185 11.36 -7.87 7.53
CA THR A 185 12.17 -7.94 8.76
C THR A 185 13.61 -8.32 8.44
N ILE A 186 13.84 -9.30 7.56
CA ILE A 186 15.18 -9.68 7.11
C ILE A 186 15.88 -8.51 6.41
N ILE A 187 15.17 -7.82 5.51
CA ILE A 187 15.69 -6.66 4.79
C ILE A 187 16.05 -5.54 5.77
N THR A 188 15.14 -5.21 6.69
CA THR A 188 15.35 -4.17 7.69
C THR A 188 16.51 -4.51 8.61
N CYS A 189 16.58 -5.74 9.12
CA CYS A 189 17.71 -6.23 9.91
C CYS A 189 19.02 -6.18 9.12
N SER A 190 19.02 -6.52 7.83
CA SER A 190 20.21 -6.42 6.97
C SER A 190 20.77 -5.00 6.95
N TYR A 191 19.92 -3.97 6.85
CA TYR A 191 20.34 -2.56 6.90
C TYR A 191 20.78 -2.09 8.30
N VAL A 192 20.23 -2.69 9.37
CA VAL A 192 20.64 -2.41 10.76
C VAL A 192 22.03 -2.99 11.05
N PHE A 193 22.30 -4.22 10.61
CA PHE A 193 23.58 -4.90 10.82
C PHE A 193 24.67 -4.48 9.83
N PHE A 194 24.31 -4.13 8.58
CA PHE A 194 25.24 -3.67 7.55
C PHE A 194 24.80 -2.31 6.97
N PRO A 195 24.97 -1.21 7.73
CA PRO A 195 24.68 0.12 7.21
C PRO A 195 25.59 0.41 6.01
N LYS A 196 24.97 0.72 4.86
CA LYS A 196 25.67 1.07 3.62
C LYS A 196 26.53 2.32 3.87
N LYS A 197 27.86 2.17 3.78
CA LYS A 197 28.81 3.27 3.99
C LYS A 197 28.68 4.33 2.88
N GLU A 198 28.81 5.60 3.27
CA GLU A 198 28.83 6.77 2.38
C GLU A 198 29.87 6.59 1.26
N LYS A 199 29.43 6.52 0.00
CA LYS A 199 30.30 6.73 -1.15
C LYS A 199 30.38 8.23 -1.45
N GLY A 200 31.08 9.00 -0.63
CA GLY A 200 31.10 10.45 -0.81
C GLY A 200 32.21 11.27 -0.16
N LYS A 201 33.12 10.68 0.62
CA LYS A 201 34.16 11.44 1.35
C LYS A 201 35.61 11.10 0.99
N GLU A 202 35.85 10.50 -0.17
CA GLU A 202 37.21 10.14 -0.63
C GLU A 202 37.71 11.00 -1.81
N LYS A 203 36.95 12.01 -2.26
CA LYS A 203 37.37 12.89 -3.37
C LYS A 203 37.66 14.35 -3.00
N SER A 204 37.76 14.69 -1.71
CA SER A 204 38.13 16.05 -1.28
C SER A 204 39.47 16.14 -0.54
N LEU A 205 40.32 15.10 -0.60
CA LEU A 205 41.62 15.06 0.07
C LEU A 205 42.76 14.51 -0.83
N LEU A 206 42.62 14.60 -2.16
CA LEU A 206 43.70 14.40 -3.11
C LEU A 206 43.71 15.55 -4.12
#